data_AF-A0AB39YFZ4-F1
#
_entry.id   AF-A0AB39YFZ4-F1
#
_cell.length_a   1.000
_cell.length_b   1.000
_cell.length_c   1.000
_cell.angle_alpha   90.00
_cell.angle_beta   90.00
_cell.angle_gamma   90.00
#
_symmetry.space_group_name_H-M   'P 1'
#
loop_
_entity.id
_entity.type
_entity.pdbx_description
1 polymer ?
#
loop_
_entity_poly.entity_id
_entity_poly.type
_entity_poly.pdbx_seq_one_letter_code
_entity_poly.pdbx_strand_id
1 'polypeptide(L)'
;MKHRLAVVLGVLSLSATCLAVAGPASATTLSWNPCAQPDGPADQQCADLSVPMDYRKPDGAHLTLRVTRLVSDRPAARRGTLLVVPGGPGGSGVDALAYTGPALRKALDGAYDLVSLDPRGVGGSTGVGCGLSADDRDVMNLRSWPGPGGDISDSVARAHRIADACARNGGAVVRSYSTANEVRDIERFRQALGTAKLSMYGVSYGTYVTAAYAQEHPEDTERVVLDSTGDPDPARVERGWLANTAAGADERFPDFARWATDPARDRDGLRLAQRISEVRPLVLSLADRLDRTPRATTTPDKPLTGNILRQAVQQALTYSDVDFPWLAQLIKAAEDPHATLALPPGYATPMPDRDAAVFTATQCNDVSWPHDVRGYAHAVATDRIRRPLTAGQPVNITPCAFWHTEPTDKPVRITSDGPSNILMLQNLRDPVTPYFGALRMRAALGDRARLVTVDRGGHGSYHADGNACGDRAVTGFLLTGHRPSADLRCTT
;
A
#
# COMPACT_ATOMS: atom_id res chain seq x y z
N MET A 1 -57.41 11.97 77.52
CA MET A 1 -57.07 11.68 76.11
C MET A 1 -55.66 11.10 76.09
N LYS A 2 -55.51 9.93 75.47
CA LYS A 2 -54.26 9.15 75.38
C LYS A 2 -53.26 9.88 74.47
N HIS A 3 -51.96 9.83 74.75
CA HIS A 3 -50.96 9.37 73.77
C HIS A 3 -49.63 8.98 74.45
N ARG A 4 -49.18 7.77 74.11
CA ARG A 4 -47.94 7.11 74.51
C ARG A 4 -46.82 7.57 73.56
N LEU A 5 -45.63 7.85 74.08
CA LEU A 5 -44.40 7.99 73.29
C LEU A 5 -43.69 6.64 73.28
N ALA A 6 -43.55 6.01 72.11
CA ALA A 6 -42.83 4.76 71.92
C ALA A 6 -41.48 5.04 71.23
N VAL A 7 -40.42 4.47 71.80
CA VAL A 7 -39.04 4.47 71.32
C VAL A 7 -38.91 3.53 70.12
N VAL A 8 -38.24 3.96 69.05
CA VAL A 8 -37.85 3.09 67.93
C VAL A 8 -36.32 3.13 67.80
N LEU A 9 -35.68 1.99 68.05
CA LEU A 9 -34.29 1.72 67.71
C LEU A 9 -34.18 1.48 66.19
N GLY A 10 -33.32 2.25 65.51
CA GLY A 10 -32.93 1.99 64.13
C GLY A 10 -31.77 1.00 64.05
N VAL A 11 -31.96 -0.08 63.30
CA VAL A 11 -30.91 -1.05 62.93
C VAL A 11 -30.22 -0.54 61.67
N LEU A 12 -28.90 -0.30 61.73
CA LEU A 12 -28.08 -0.04 60.55
C LEU A 12 -27.64 -1.38 59.93
N SER A 13 -28.07 -1.65 58.70
CA SER A 13 -27.57 -2.72 57.85
C SER A 13 -26.37 -2.23 57.02
N LEU A 14 -25.17 -2.78 57.27
CA LEU A 14 -24.01 -2.60 56.40
C LEU A 14 -24.17 -3.47 55.14
N SER A 15 -24.26 -2.84 53.97
CA SER A 15 -24.19 -3.51 52.68
C SER A 15 -22.72 -3.63 52.24
N ALA A 16 -22.17 -4.85 52.25
CA ALA A 16 -20.86 -5.13 51.69
C ALA A 16 -20.94 -5.08 50.15
N THR A 17 -20.27 -4.11 49.54
CA THR A 17 -20.16 -4.00 48.08
C THR A 17 -19.00 -4.88 47.62
N CYS A 18 -19.29 -6.01 46.96
CA CYS A 18 -18.27 -6.77 46.25
C CYS A 18 -17.77 -5.95 45.05
N LEU A 19 -16.52 -5.48 45.10
CA LEU A 19 -15.79 -5.03 43.93
C LEU A 19 -15.54 -6.24 43.03
N ALA A 20 -16.32 -6.36 41.96
CA ALA A 20 -16.04 -7.32 40.89
C ALA A 20 -14.75 -6.87 40.19
N VAL A 21 -13.65 -7.58 40.46
CA VAL A 21 -12.43 -7.47 39.66
C VAL A 21 -12.77 -8.00 38.27
N ALA A 22 -12.74 -7.12 37.26
CA ALA A 22 -12.86 -7.53 35.87
C ALA A 22 -11.71 -8.51 35.58
N GLY A 23 -12.05 -9.77 35.28
CA GLY A 23 -11.08 -10.76 34.82
C GLY A 23 -10.45 -10.34 33.50
N PRO A 24 -9.28 -10.89 33.14
CA PRO A 24 -8.66 -10.63 31.84
C PRO A 24 -9.67 -10.99 30.74
N ALA A 25 -9.89 -10.07 29.80
CA ALA A 25 -10.64 -10.36 28.59
C ALA A 25 -10.10 -11.64 27.97
N SER A 26 -10.96 -12.64 27.75
CA SER A 26 -10.57 -13.95 27.20
C SER A 26 -9.69 -13.74 25.98
N ALA A 27 -8.43 -14.19 26.04
CA ALA A 27 -7.55 -14.19 24.89
C ALA A 27 -8.25 -14.92 23.75
N THR A 28 -8.44 -14.24 22.61
CA THR A 28 -9.06 -14.85 21.44
C THR A 28 -8.11 -15.91 20.89
N THR A 29 -8.41 -17.18 21.14
CA THR A 29 -7.59 -18.29 20.63
C THR A 29 -7.81 -18.44 19.13
N LEU A 30 -6.74 -18.33 18.34
CA LEU A 30 -6.81 -18.53 16.89
C LEU A 30 -6.86 -20.03 16.54
N SER A 31 -7.90 -20.44 15.80
CA SER A 31 -8.04 -21.80 15.28
C SER A 31 -7.43 -21.90 13.88
N TRP A 32 -6.20 -22.41 13.83
CA TRP A 32 -5.41 -22.50 12.59
C TRP A 32 -5.77 -23.73 11.77
N ASN A 33 -6.04 -23.52 10.48
CA ASN A 33 -6.36 -24.55 9.50
C ASN A 33 -5.51 -24.33 8.23
N PRO A 34 -5.31 -25.33 7.35
CA PRO A 34 -4.69 -25.09 6.05
C PRO A 34 -5.39 -23.97 5.28
N CYS A 35 -4.63 -23.08 4.66
CA CYS A 35 -5.20 -22.06 3.79
C CYS A 35 -5.75 -22.70 2.50
N ALA A 36 -6.89 -22.21 2.01
CA ALA A 36 -7.43 -22.59 0.71
C ALA A 36 -6.77 -21.75 -0.41
N GLN A 37 -5.47 -21.95 -0.63
CA GLN A 37 -4.67 -21.23 -1.63
C GLN A 37 -4.03 -22.23 -2.60
N PRO A 38 -4.55 -22.38 -3.85
CA PRO A 38 -4.13 -23.43 -4.77
C PRO A 38 -2.62 -23.47 -5.07
N ASP A 39 -2.00 -22.29 -5.14
CA ASP A 39 -0.59 -22.12 -5.48
C ASP A 39 0.27 -21.68 -4.28
N GLY A 40 -0.30 -21.71 -3.07
CA GLY A 40 0.39 -21.37 -1.83
C GLY A 40 1.20 -22.53 -1.25
N PRO A 41 2.10 -22.28 -0.29
CA PRO A 41 2.82 -23.33 0.42
C PRO A 41 1.85 -24.26 1.15
N ALA A 42 2.06 -25.58 1.05
CA ALA A 42 1.17 -26.57 1.64
C ALA A 42 1.08 -26.47 3.17
N ASP A 43 2.08 -25.87 3.81
CA ASP A 43 2.16 -25.62 5.25
C ASP A 43 1.66 -24.23 5.67
N GLN A 44 1.11 -23.44 4.74
CA GLN A 44 0.47 -22.17 5.06
C GLN A 44 -0.84 -22.39 5.81
N GLN A 45 -0.96 -21.73 6.96
CA GLN A 45 -2.13 -21.83 7.82
C GLN A 45 -2.89 -20.50 7.87
N CYS A 46 -4.20 -20.60 7.96
CA CYS A 46 -5.15 -19.50 8.02
C CYS A 46 -6.04 -19.64 9.25
N ALA A 47 -6.44 -18.51 9.83
CA ALA A 47 -7.41 -18.44 10.91
C ALA A 47 -8.27 -17.17 10.75
N ASP A 48 -9.36 -17.11 11.50
CA ASP A 48 -10.24 -15.96 11.55
C ASP A 48 -10.05 -15.22 12.89
N LEU A 49 -9.78 -13.92 12.81
CA LEU A 49 -9.62 -13.01 13.94
C LEU A 49 -10.84 -12.08 14.01
N SER A 50 -11.51 -12.05 15.16
CA SER A 50 -12.61 -11.11 15.40
C SER A 50 -12.07 -9.77 15.90
N VAL A 51 -12.48 -8.67 15.24
CA VAL A 51 -12.11 -7.29 15.63
C VAL A 51 -13.35 -6.40 15.69
N PRO A 52 -13.38 -5.37 16.57
CA PRO A 52 -14.49 -4.41 16.57
C PRO A 52 -14.56 -3.63 15.27
N MET A 53 -15.77 -3.44 14.73
CA MET A 53 -15.99 -2.58 13.56
C MET A 53 -15.64 -1.11 13.87
N ASP A 54 -15.93 -0.65 15.08
CA ASP A 54 -15.53 0.67 15.61
C ASP A 54 -14.81 0.48 16.95
N TYR A 55 -13.52 0.80 17.01
CA TYR A 55 -12.71 0.63 18.23
C TYR A 55 -13.14 1.52 19.40
N ARG A 56 -13.96 2.55 19.17
CA ARG A 56 -14.59 3.35 20.24
C ARG A 56 -15.81 2.66 20.86
N LYS A 57 -16.29 1.59 20.21
CA LYS A 57 -17.41 0.75 20.65
C LYS A 57 -16.99 -0.73 20.59
N PRO A 58 -16.05 -1.16 21.45
CA PRO A 58 -15.42 -2.48 21.35
C PRO A 58 -16.40 -3.64 21.52
N ASP A 59 -17.52 -3.46 22.24
CA ASP A 59 -18.57 -4.47 22.42
C ASP A 59 -19.69 -4.39 21.35
N GLY A 60 -19.48 -3.59 20.31
CA GLY A 60 -20.44 -3.35 19.23
C GLY A 60 -20.46 -4.46 18.18
N ALA A 61 -20.70 -4.10 16.91
CA ALA A 61 -20.57 -5.06 15.81
C ALA A 61 -19.09 -5.39 15.56
N HIS A 62 -18.81 -6.64 15.20
CA HIS A 62 -17.47 -7.12 14.88
C HIS A 62 -17.33 -7.43 13.39
N LEU A 63 -16.09 -7.36 12.92
CA LEU A 63 -15.65 -7.85 11.62
C LEU A 63 -14.75 -9.06 11.83
N THR A 64 -14.76 -9.99 10.88
CA THR A 64 -13.79 -11.08 10.83
C THR A 64 -12.66 -10.71 9.89
N LEU A 65 -11.41 -10.75 10.37
CA LEU A 65 -10.21 -10.64 9.57
C LEU A 65 -9.62 -12.02 9.31
N ARG A 66 -9.23 -12.28 8.07
CA ARG A 66 -8.45 -13.46 7.73
C ARG A 66 -6.99 -13.20 8.08
N VAL A 67 -6.44 -14.04 8.95
CA VAL A 67 -5.02 -14.01 9.31
C VAL A 67 -4.32 -15.26 8.79
N THR A 68 -3.03 -15.15 8.51
CA THR A 68 -2.23 -16.25 7.98
C THR A 68 -0.89 -16.37 8.71
N ARG A 69 -0.33 -17.59 8.69
CA ARG A 69 1.03 -17.86 9.13
C ARG A 69 1.72 -18.95 8.32
N LEU A 70 3.04 -18.82 8.23
CA LEU A 70 3.99 -19.88 7.89
C LEU A 70 4.89 -20.07 9.09
N VAL A 71 4.78 -21.21 9.75
CA VAL A 71 5.58 -21.52 10.94
C VAL A 71 7.03 -21.77 10.51
N SER A 72 7.96 -21.38 11.39
CA SER A 72 9.37 -21.73 11.26
C SER A 72 9.55 -23.22 11.02
N ASP A 73 10.29 -23.57 9.97
CA ASP A 73 10.75 -24.94 9.68
C ASP A 73 11.99 -25.33 10.52
N ARG A 74 12.49 -24.41 11.35
CA ARG A 74 13.58 -24.64 12.31
C ARG A 74 13.24 -24.09 13.70
N PRO A 75 12.33 -24.75 14.45
CA PRO A 75 11.84 -24.24 15.73
C PRO A 75 12.93 -23.94 16.78
N ALA A 76 14.03 -24.72 16.77
CA ALA A 76 15.17 -24.51 17.67
C ALA A 76 15.97 -23.22 17.37
N ALA A 77 15.89 -22.70 16.15
CA ALA A 77 16.54 -21.46 15.71
C ALA A 77 15.56 -20.28 15.65
N ARG A 78 14.30 -20.48 16.04
CA ARG A 78 13.24 -19.48 15.99
C ARG A 78 13.56 -18.31 16.92
N ARG A 79 13.59 -17.10 16.34
CA ARG A 79 13.86 -15.83 17.01
C ARG A 79 12.61 -15.07 17.38
N GLY A 80 11.50 -15.27 16.66
CA GLY A 80 10.24 -14.62 16.98
C GLY A 80 9.22 -14.69 15.85
N THR A 81 8.37 -13.68 15.81
CA THR A 81 7.31 -13.52 14.81
C THR A 81 7.62 -12.33 13.91
N LEU A 82 7.61 -12.54 12.59
CA LEU A 82 7.76 -11.48 11.59
C LEU A 82 6.42 -11.24 10.91
N LEU A 83 5.80 -10.09 11.18
CA LEU A 83 4.62 -9.62 10.46
C LEU A 83 5.05 -9.03 9.12
N VAL A 84 4.55 -9.59 8.02
CA VAL A 84 4.64 -8.99 6.69
C VAL A 84 3.43 -8.07 6.52
N VAL A 85 3.66 -6.83 6.12
CA VAL A 85 2.59 -5.85 5.86
C VAL A 85 2.69 -5.43 4.39
N PRO A 86 1.90 -6.04 3.50
CA PRO A 86 1.94 -5.71 2.08
C PRO A 86 1.48 -4.27 1.85
N GLY A 87 1.85 -3.76 0.67
CA GLY A 87 1.43 -2.45 0.20
C GLY A 87 0.02 -2.42 -0.39
N GLY A 88 -0.22 -1.38 -1.17
CA GLY A 88 -1.50 -1.12 -1.80
C GLY A 88 -1.85 0.37 -1.70
N PRO A 89 -2.83 0.78 -0.86
CA PRO A 89 -3.57 -0.03 0.12
C PRO A 89 -4.44 -1.11 -0.53
N GLY A 90 -4.84 -2.12 0.27
CA GLY A 90 -5.68 -3.23 -0.18
C GLY A 90 -4.94 -4.51 -0.58
N GLY A 91 -3.62 -4.63 -0.32
CA GLY A 91 -2.88 -5.87 -0.54
C GLY A 91 -3.30 -6.97 0.44
N SER A 92 -3.50 -8.19 -0.07
CA SER A 92 -3.79 -9.37 0.76
C SER A 92 -2.51 -9.88 1.42
N GLY A 93 -2.54 -10.01 2.74
CA GLY A 93 -1.48 -10.63 3.51
C GLY A 93 -1.41 -12.15 3.32
N VAL A 94 -2.56 -12.78 3.10
CA VAL A 94 -2.65 -14.21 2.78
C VAL A 94 -1.93 -14.50 1.47
N ASP A 95 -2.24 -13.74 0.42
CA ASP A 95 -1.61 -13.89 -0.89
C ASP A 95 -0.13 -13.51 -0.83
N ALA A 96 0.21 -12.44 -0.11
CA ALA A 96 1.61 -12.03 0.07
C ALA A 96 2.48 -13.15 0.66
N LEU A 97 2.00 -13.85 1.71
CA LEU A 97 2.74 -15.00 2.26
C LEU A 97 2.71 -16.22 1.32
N ALA A 98 1.65 -16.42 0.54
CA ALA A 98 1.62 -17.49 -0.44
C ALA A 98 2.73 -17.32 -1.48
N TYR A 99 2.89 -16.10 -2.02
CA TYR A 99 3.84 -15.83 -3.09
C TYR A 99 5.27 -15.55 -2.61
N THR A 100 5.45 -14.80 -1.52
CA THR A 100 6.78 -14.34 -1.07
C THR A 100 7.29 -15.06 0.17
N GLY A 101 6.41 -15.71 0.94
CA GLY A 101 6.72 -16.37 2.20
C GLY A 101 7.82 -17.42 2.11
N PRO A 102 7.82 -18.34 1.11
CA PRO A 102 8.90 -19.33 0.97
C PRO A 102 10.28 -18.72 0.75
N ALA A 103 10.36 -17.70 -0.11
CA ALA A 103 11.61 -17.00 -0.38
C ALA A 103 12.11 -16.25 0.88
N LEU A 104 11.20 -15.59 1.59
CA LEU A 104 11.49 -14.88 2.84
C LEU A 104 11.92 -15.84 3.96
N ARG A 105 11.23 -16.98 4.13
CA ARG A 105 11.60 -18.02 5.10
C ARG A 105 12.99 -18.56 4.80
N LYS A 106 13.31 -18.83 3.53
CA LYS A 106 14.64 -19.28 3.12
C LYS A 106 15.71 -18.22 3.39
N ALA A 107 15.46 -16.95 3.04
CA ALA A 107 16.39 -15.84 3.25
C ALA A 107 16.72 -15.62 4.73
N LEU A 108 15.72 -15.80 5.59
CA LEU A 108 15.85 -15.67 7.05
C LEU A 108 16.20 -17.00 7.72
N ASP A 109 16.56 -18.03 6.95
CA ASP A 109 16.97 -19.33 7.46
C ASP A 109 15.93 -19.89 8.47
N GLY A 110 14.64 -19.77 8.17
CA GLY A 110 13.57 -20.23 9.05
C GLY A 110 13.53 -19.58 10.44
N ALA A 111 14.22 -18.45 10.68
CA ALA A 111 14.34 -17.86 12.01
C ALA A 111 13.04 -17.24 12.55
N TYR A 112 11.98 -17.16 11.75
CA TYR A 112 10.72 -16.52 12.12
C TYR A 112 9.53 -17.41 11.80
N ASP A 113 8.51 -17.31 12.64
CA ASP A 113 7.15 -17.54 12.14
C ASP A 113 6.78 -16.30 11.32
N LEU A 114 6.49 -16.49 10.04
CA LEU A 114 5.99 -15.42 9.19
C LEU A 114 4.48 -15.33 9.41
N VAL A 115 3.98 -14.14 9.69
CA VAL A 115 2.54 -13.90 9.86
C VAL A 115 2.10 -12.72 9.01
N SER A 116 0.83 -12.68 8.64
CA SER A 116 0.22 -11.55 7.96
C SER A 116 -1.28 -11.58 8.19
N LEU A 117 -1.97 -10.50 7.85
CA LEU A 117 -3.43 -10.44 7.82
C LEU A 117 -3.91 -9.83 6.52
N ASP A 118 -5.11 -10.23 6.09
CA ASP A 118 -5.88 -9.48 5.11
C ASP A 118 -6.56 -8.31 5.83
N PRO A 119 -6.28 -7.05 5.49
CA PRO A 119 -6.94 -5.91 6.13
C PRO A 119 -8.46 -5.95 5.96
N ARG A 120 -9.17 -5.09 6.70
CA ARG A 120 -10.63 -4.93 6.56
C ARG A 120 -10.98 -4.75 5.08
N GLY A 121 -11.92 -5.55 4.58
CA GLY A 121 -12.34 -5.50 3.18
C GLY A 121 -11.49 -6.28 2.17
N VAL A 122 -10.33 -6.79 2.56
CA VAL A 122 -9.39 -7.46 1.65
C VAL A 122 -9.55 -8.98 1.71
N GLY A 123 -9.35 -9.67 0.58
CA GLY A 123 -9.16 -11.12 0.54
C GLY A 123 -10.26 -11.90 1.28
N GLY A 124 -9.87 -12.70 2.27
CA GLY A 124 -10.78 -13.50 3.10
C GLY A 124 -11.47 -12.74 4.24
N SER A 125 -11.12 -11.46 4.45
CA SER A 125 -11.70 -10.63 5.51
C SER A 125 -13.10 -10.13 5.15
N THR A 126 -13.88 -9.81 6.19
CA THR A 126 -15.20 -9.20 6.07
C THR A 126 -15.08 -7.91 5.27
N GLY A 127 -15.90 -7.79 4.22
CA GLY A 127 -15.83 -6.65 3.33
C GLY A 127 -17.10 -6.44 2.52
N VAL A 128 -17.32 -5.19 2.15
CA VAL A 128 -18.38 -4.78 1.22
C VAL A 128 -17.78 -3.87 0.17
N GLY A 129 -18.28 -3.95 -1.06
CA GLY A 129 -17.95 -2.99 -2.10
C GLY A 129 -18.87 -1.76 -2.07
N CYS A 130 -18.66 -0.84 -3.00
CA CYS A 130 -19.50 0.35 -3.13
C CYS A 130 -20.56 0.20 -4.24
N GLY A 131 -20.60 -0.92 -4.96
CA GLY A 131 -21.48 -1.11 -6.12
C GLY A 131 -21.07 -0.23 -7.31
N LEU A 132 -19.77 -0.05 -7.52
CA LEU A 132 -19.23 0.78 -8.60
C LEU A 132 -19.39 0.10 -9.95
N SER A 133 -19.66 0.90 -10.98
CA SER A 133 -19.74 0.42 -12.35
C SER A 133 -18.39 -0.19 -12.80
N ALA A 134 -18.44 -1.08 -13.79
CA ALA A 134 -17.22 -1.63 -14.39
C ALA A 134 -16.33 -0.54 -15.01
N ASP A 135 -16.94 0.53 -15.55
CA ASP A 135 -16.22 1.66 -16.13
C ASP A 135 -15.48 2.48 -15.06
N ASP A 136 -16.13 2.81 -13.93
CA ASP A 136 -15.49 3.56 -12.85
C ASP A 136 -14.34 2.77 -12.17
N ARG A 137 -14.37 1.42 -12.29
CA ARG A 137 -13.33 0.50 -11.77
C ARG A 137 -12.26 0.14 -12.80
N ASP A 138 -12.36 0.67 -14.02
CA ASP A 138 -11.30 0.54 -15.00
C ASP A 138 -10.02 1.24 -14.50
N VAL A 139 -8.86 0.68 -14.83
CA VAL A 139 -7.57 1.21 -14.37
C VAL A 139 -7.36 2.68 -14.74
N MET A 140 -7.84 3.11 -15.91
CA MET A 140 -7.67 4.49 -16.37
C MET A 140 -8.56 5.46 -15.58
N ASN A 141 -9.80 5.04 -15.33
CA ASN A 141 -10.80 5.84 -14.63
C ASN A 141 -10.54 5.89 -13.13
N LEU A 142 -10.20 4.75 -12.52
CA LEU A 142 -9.89 4.65 -11.09
C LEU A 142 -8.64 5.48 -10.73
N ARG A 143 -7.63 5.51 -11.62
CA ARG A 143 -6.43 6.36 -11.45
C ARG A 143 -6.65 7.82 -11.83
N SER A 144 -7.84 8.22 -12.28
CA SER A 144 -8.17 9.61 -12.59
C SER A 144 -7.29 10.24 -13.69
N TRP A 145 -6.98 9.50 -14.77
CA TRP A 145 -6.33 10.10 -15.94
C TRP A 145 -7.21 11.20 -16.54
N PRO A 146 -6.67 12.39 -16.83
CA PRO A 146 -7.45 13.48 -17.40
C PRO A 146 -7.80 13.23 -18.87
N GLY A 147 -8.86 13.86 -19.34
CA GLY A 147 -9.25 13.86 -20.75
C GLY A 147 -8.30 14.70 -21.63
N PRO A 148 -8.58 14.75 -22.95
CA PRO A 148 -7.78 15.53 -23.90
C PRO A 148 -7.56 16.98 -23.44
N GLY A 149 -6.33 17.48 -23.61
CA GLY A 149 -5.96 18.84 -23.19
C GLY A 149 -5.83 19.02 -21.66
N GLY A 150 -5.99 17.96 -20.87
CA GLY A 150 -6.00 18.02 -19.41
C GLY A 150 -7.37 18.36 -18.83
N ASP A 151 -8.46 18.14 -19.58
CA ASP A 151 -9.82 18.31 -19.05
C ASP A 151 -10.09 17.33 -17.91
N ILE A 152 -10.66 17.83 -16.82
CA ILE A 152 -10.97 17.03 -15.63
C ILE A 152 -12.47 16.83 -15.43
N SER A 153 -13.32 17.33 -16.34
CA SER A 153 -14.78 17.28 -16.18
C SER A 153 -15.32 15.87 -15.95
N ASP A 154 -14.83 14.89 -16.71
CA ASP A 154 -15.19 13.48 -16.52
C ASP A 154 -14.63 12.91 -15.21
N SER A 155 -13.41 13.30 -14.80
CA SER A 155 -12.84 12.91 -13.51
C SER A 155 -13.66 13.47 -12.34
N VAL A 156 -14.13 14.72 -12.42
CA VAL A 156 -15.01 15.33 -11.44
C VAL A 156 -16.32 14.55 -11.34
N ALA A 157 -16.96 14.25 -12.48
CA ALA A 157 -18.21 13.51 -12.51
C ALA A 157 -18.05 12.08 -11.95
N ARG A 158 -16.96 11.38 -12.30
CA ARG A 158 -16.61 10.07 -11.73
C ARG A 158 -16.38 10.13 -10.23
N ALA A 159 -15.57 11.09 -9.78
CA ALA A 159 -15.23 11.27 -8.37
C ALA A 159 -16.50 11.46 -7.51
N HIS A 160 -17.44 12.29 -7.97
CA HIS A 160 -18.76 12.43 -7.33
C HIS A 160 -19.53 11.11 -7.29
N ARG A 161 -19.67 10.43 -8.44
CA ARG A 161 -20.44 9.17 -8.51
C ARG A 161 -19.87 8.09 -7.59
N ILE A 162 -18.54 7.94 -7.55
CA ILE A 162 -17.87 6.95 -6.70
C ILE A 162 -18.08 7.29 -5.23
N ALA A 163 -17.87 8.55 -4.83
CA ALA A 163 -18.07 8.98 -3.45
C ALA A 163 -19.53 8.77 -2.99
N ASP A 164 -20.50 9.12 -3.83
CA ASP A 164 -21.92 8.93 -3.55
C ASP A 164 -22.30 7.44 -3.48
N ALA A 165 -21.74 6.60 -4.36
CA ALA A 165 -21.98 5.16 -4.33
C ALA A 165 -21.45 4.54 -3.05
N CYS A 166 -20.23 4.90 -2.62
CA CYS A 166 -19.67 4.45 -1.35
C CYS A 166 -20.46 4.96 -0.15
N ALA A 167 -20.94 6.21 -0.16
CA ALA A 167 -21.78 6.75 0.89
C ALA A 167 -23.11 5.99 1.04
N ARG A 168 -23.75 5.63 -0.09
CA ARG A 168 -25.01 4.87 -0.10
C ARG A 168 -24.84 3.41 0.29
N ASN A 169 -23.83 2.74 -0.25
CA ASN A 169 -23.74 1.27 -0.23
C ASN A 169 -22.70 0.75 0.77
N GLY A 170 -21.66 1.54 1.08
CA GLY A 170 -20.50 1.06 1.86
C GLY A 170 -20.75 0.99 3.37
N GLY A 171 -21.69 1.78 3.89
CA GLY A 171 -22.08 1.74 5.30
C GLY A 171 -20.93 1.91 6.28
N ALA A 172 -21.04 1.28 7.46
CA ALA A 172 -20.01 1.37 8.50
C ALA A 172 -18.74 0.56 8.18
N VAL A 173 -18.85 -0.44 7.31
CA VAL A 173 -17.72 -1.29 6.93
C VAL A 173 -16.72 -0.49 6.08
N VAL A 174 -17.17 0.19 5.02
CA VAL A 174 -16.28 1.04 4.18
C VAL A 174 -15.68 2.21 4.96
N ARG A 175 -16.44 2.80 5.89
CA ARG A 175 -15.92 3.84 6.79
C ARG A 175 -14.84 3.34 7.75
N SER A 176 -14.73 2.03 7.94
CA SER A 176 -13.72 1.44 8.81
C SER A 176 -12.40 1.14 8.09
N TYR A 177 -12.36 1.21 6.75
CA TYR A 177 -11.15 1.02 5.95
C TYR A 177 -10.22 2.22 6.14
N SER A 178 -9.16 2.03 6.93
CA SER A 178 -8.17 3.07 7.26
C SER A 178 -6.92 2.44 7.85
N THR A 179 -5.77 3.11 7.68
CA THR A 179 -4.50 2.78 8.34
C THR A 179 -4.68 2.71 9.86
N ALA A 180 -5.42 3.66 10.47
CA ALA A 180 -5.59 3.71 11.91
C ALA A 180 -6.27 2.45 12.47
N ASN A 181 -7.28 1.94 11.77
CA ASN A 181 -7.91 0.68 12.17
C ASN A 181 -7.02 -0.52 11.86
N GLU A 182 -6.26 -0.50 10.75
CA GLU A 182 -5.30 -1.56 10.44
C GLU A 182 -4.22 -1.70 11.53
N VAL A 183 -3.70 -0.59 12.05
CA VAL A 183 -2.76 -0.58 13.19
C VAL A 183 -3.37 -1.23 14.43
N ARG A 184 -4.62 -0.88 14.77
CA ARG A 184 -5.34 -1.49 15.91
C ARG A 184 -5.64 -2.96 15.68
N ASP A 185 -5.94 -3.36 14.44
CA ASP A 185 -6.17 -4.75 14.06
C ASP A 185 -4.88 -5.58 14.15
N ILE A 186 -3.73 -5.02 13.76
CA ILE A 186 -2.41 -5.63 13.98
C ILE A 186 -2.16 -5.84 15.47
N GLU A 187 -2.51 -4.87 16.32
CA GLU A 187 -2.36 -5.04 17.77
C GLU A 187 -3.25 -6.16 18.32
N ARG A 188 -4.51 -6.27 17.87
CA ARG A 188 -5.37 -7.41 18.20
C ARG A 188 -4.79 -8.73 17.71
N PHE A 189 -4.21 -8.74 16.53
CA PHE A 189 -3.57 -9.94 15.99
C PHE A 189 -2.36 -10.35 16.81
N ARG A 190 -1.49 -9.40 17.20
CA ARG A 190 -0.34 -9.66 18.09
C ARG A 190 -0.79 -10.29 19.41
N GLN A 191 -1.82 -9.72 20.04
CA GLN A 191 -2.39 -10.23 21.29
C GLN A 191 -2.94 -11.66 21.10
N ALA A 192 -3.66 -11.93 20.02
CA ALA A 192 -4.22 -13.24 19.70
C ALA A 192 -3.15 -14.30 19.35
N LEU A 193 -2.00 -13.87 18.79
CA LEU A 193 -0.83 -14.71 18.60
C LEU A 193 -0.12 -15.05 19.93
N GLY A 194 -0.40 -14.31 21.01
CA GLY A 194 0.28 -14.47 22.29
C GLY A 194 1.75 -14.06 22.26
N THR A 195 2.17 -13.24 21.30
CA THR A 195 3.56 -12.78 21.19
C THR A 195 3.75 -11.43 21.87
N ALA A 196 4.80 -11.30 22.69
CA ALA A 196 5.10 -10.06 23.38
C ALA A 196 5.51 -8.93 22.42
N LYS A 197 6.21 -9.27 21.33
CA LYS A 197 6.67 -8.30 20.32
C LYS A 197 6.51 -8.82 18.91
N LEU A 198 6.44 -7.90 17.95
CA LEU A 198 6.53 -8.17 16.52
C LEU A 198 7.86 -7.67 15.96
N SER A 199 8.52 -8.50 15.15
CA SER A 199 9.32 -7.96 14.05
C SER A 199 8.37 -7.66 12.88
N MET A 200 8.65 -6.65 12.08
CA MET A 200 7.76 -6.20 11.00
C MET A 200 8.54 -5.92 9.72
N TYR A 201 7.97 -6.30 8.58
CA TYR A 201 8.45 -5.96 7.25
C TYR A 201 7.30 -5.35 6.45
N GLY A 202 7.32 -4.03 6.32
CA GLY A 202 6.33 -3.27 5.57
C GLY A 202 6.88 -2.83 4.21
N VAL A 203 6.05 -2.91 3.17
CA VAL A 203 6.40 -2.48 1.81
C VAL A 203 5.41 -1.43 1.31
N SER A 204 5.88 -0.37 0.65
CA SER A 204 5.00 0.65 0.04
C SER A 204 4.07 1.29 1.07
N TYR A 205 2.74 1.38 0.83
CA TYR A 205 1.73 1.76 1.83
C TYR A 205 1.93 1.06 3.19
N GLY A 206 2.31 -0.22 3.19
CA GLY A 206 2.57 -1.00 4.40
C GLY A 206 3.75 -0.46 5.23
N THR A 207 4.64 0.35 4.66
CA THR A 207 5.68 1.07 5.42
C THR A 207 5.07 2.11 6.36
N TYR A 208 4.01 2.79 5.94
CA TYR A 208 3.34 3.78 6.79
C TYR A 208 2.53 3.09 7.88
N VAL A 209 1.79 2.02 7.56
CA VAL A 209 1.11 1.18 8.57
C VAL A 209 2.12 0.67 9.60
N THR A 210 3.26 0.16 9.14
CA THR A 210 4.32 -0.37 10.01
C THR A 210 4.96 0.73 10.87
N ALA A 211 5.25 1.89 10.29
CA ALA A 211 5.78 3.04 11.03
C ALA A 211 4.78 3.58 12.05
N ALA A 212 3.50 3.63 11.70
CA ALA A 212 2.41 4.05 12.58
C ALA A 212 2.26 3.08 13.76
N TYR A 213 2.27 1.76 13.51
CA TYR A 213 2.28 0.77 14.58
C TYR A 213 3.50 0.93 15.51
N ALA A 214 4.70 1.11 14.96
CA ALA A 214 5.91 1.35 15.75
C ALA A 214 5.91 2.68 16.51
N GLN A 215 5.06 3.64 16.12
CA GLN A 215 4.88 4.91 16.80
C GLN A 215 3.86 4.81 17.95
N GLU A 216 2.77 4.08 17.75
CA GLU A 216 1.69 3.90 18.73
C GLU A 216 1.97 2.80 19.76
N HIS A 217 2.73 1.78 19.36
CA HIS A 217 3.09 0.62 20.19
C HIS A 217 4.62 0.39 20.24
N PRO A 218 5.43 1.40 20.66
CA PRO A 218 6.89 1.33 20.54
C PRO A 218 7.50 0.16 21.33
N GLU A 219 6.96 -0.18 22.50
CA GLU A 219 7.37 -1.31 23.32
C GLU A 219 7.07 -2.70 22.71
N ASP A 220 6.08 -2.80 21.83
CA ASP A 220 5.62 -4.05 21.22
C ASP A 220 6.33 -4.36 19.89
N THR A 221 7.32 -3.55 19.50
CA THR A 221 8.15 -3.80 18.31
C THR A 221 9.56 -4.26 18.68
N GLU A 222 10.12 -5.20 17.90
CA GLU A 222 11.48 -5.70 18.07
C GLU A 222 12.41 -5.26 16.94
N ARG A 223 12.09 -5.59 15.69
CA ARG A 223 12.87 -5.22 14.49
C ARG A 223 11.93 -4.79 13.39
N VAL A 224 12.06 -3.58 12.90
CA VAL A 224 11.13 -2.98 11.94
C VAL A 224 11.87 -2.65 10.66
N VAL A 225 11.41 -3.20 9.54
CA VAL A 225 11.93 -2.94 8.20
C VAL A 225 10.88 -2.20 7.39
N LEU A 226 11.26 -1.04 6.84
CA LEU A 226 10.44 -0.23 5.95
C LEU A 226 11.08 -0.23 4.56
N ASP A 227 10.47 -0.89 3.59
CA ASP A 227 10.96 -0.97 2.21
C ASP A 227 10.09 -0.13 1.28
N SER A 228 10.72 0.80 0.57
CA SER A 228 10.05 1.65 -0.43
C SER A 228 9.02 2.57 0.23
N THR A 229 9.55 3.61 0.89
CA THR A 229 8.81 4.40 1.88
C THR A 229 8.38 5.77 1.36
N GLY A 230 7.12 6.12 1.61
CA GLY A 230 6.56 7.43 1.31
C GLY A 230 6.92 8.53 2.34
N ASP A 231 6.56 9.77 2.03
CA ASP A 231 6.66 10.91 2.97
C ASP A 231 5.63 10.78 4.11
N PRO A 232 6.02 10.81 5.40
CA PRO A 232 5.09 10.65 6.52
C PRO A 232 4.32 11.92 6.90
N ASP A 233 4.39 13.01 6.12
CA ASP A 233 3.70 14.25 6.45
C ASP A 233 2.18 14.03 6.68
N PRO A 234 1.70 14.17 7.93
CA PRO A 234 0.31 13.83 8.27
C PRO A 234 -0.70 14.75 7.58
N ALA A 235 -0.29 15.92 7.08
CA ALA A 235 -1.21 16.81 6.34
C ALA A 235 -1.48 16.34 4.90
N ARG A 236 -0.69 15.38 4.39
CA ARG A 236 -0.72 14.98 2.99
C ARG A 236 -0.29 13.55 2.74
N VAL A 237 -0.23 12.66 3.74
CA VAL A 237 -0.08 11.21 3.52
C VAL A 237 -1.09 10.75 2.46
N GLU A 238 -0.82 9.68 1.71
CA GLU A 238 -1.60 9.25 0.54
C GLU A 238 -1.58 10.25 -0.63
N ARG A 239 -2.22 11.40 -0.49
CA ARG A 239 -2.28 12.46 -1.52
C ARG A 239 -0.91 12.89 -2.01
N GLY A 240 0.02 13.06 -1.08
CA GLY A 240 1.40 13.43 -1.33
C GLY A 240 2.16 12.32 -2.03
N TRP A 241 1.87 11.05 -1.72
CA TRP A 241 2.48 9.91 -2.40
C TRP A 241 2.01 9.81 -3.84
N LEU A 242 0.71 9.96 -4.10
CA LEU A 242 0.19 10.06 -5.46
C LEU A 242 0.91 11.15 -6.23
N ALA A 243 0.93 12.38 -5.73
CA ALA A 243 1.60 13.51 -6.39
C ALA A 243 3.10 13.24 -6.67
N ASN A 244 3.79 12.54 -5.77
CA ASN A 244 5.21 12.23 -5.91
C ASN A 244 5.52 11.28 -7.07
N THR A 245 4.56 10.44 -7.50
CA THR A 245 4.77 9.49 -8.61
C THR A 245 5.11 10.16 -9.95
N ALA A 246 4.70 11.42 -10.14
CA ALA A 246 5.09 12.21 -11.31
C ALA A 246 6.60 12.49 -11.35
N ALA A 247 7.20 12.81 -10.19
CA ALA A 247 8.65 12.97 -10.07
C ALA A 247 9.37 11.62 -10.14
N GLY A 248 8.81 10.58 -9.51
CA GLY A 248 9.34 9.21 -9.58
C GLY A 248 9.43 8.68 -11.01
N ALA A 249 8.40 8.89 -11.83
CA ALA A 249 8.43 8.52 -13.24
C ALA A 249 9.55 9.23 -14.00
N ASP A 250 9.76 10.53 -13.75
CA ASP A 250 10.83 11.31 -14.37
C ASP A 250 12.23 10.85 -13.94
N GLU A 251 12.40 10.43 -12.69
CA GLU A 251 13.66 9.90 -12.13
C GLU A 251 13.98 8.50 -12.66
N ARG A 252 12.95 7.66 -12.86
CA ARG A 252 13.06 6.27 -13.30
C ARG A 252 13.17 6.10 -14.81
N PHE A 253 12.52 6.97 -15.60
CA PHE A 253 12.50 6.89 -17.07
C PHE A 253 13.90 6.81 -17.73
N PRO A 254 14.95 7.51 -17.25
CA PRO A 254 16.30 7.38 -17.79
C PRO A 254 16.86 5.95 -17.78
N ASP A 255 16.44 5.07 -16.87
CA ASP A 255 16.88 3.67 -16.88
C ASP A 255 16.28 2.91 -18.06
N PHE A 256 14.98 3.08 -18.31
CA PHE A 256 14.34 2.55 -19.51
C PHE A 256 15.00 3.11 -20.78
N ALA A 257 15.29 4.41 -20.82
CA ALA A 257 15.94 5.03 -21.97
C ALA A 257 17.36 4.48 -22.22
N ARG A 258 18.15 4.21 -21.17
CA ARG A 258 19.44 3.52 -21.27
C ARG A 258 19.27 2.11 -21.81
N TRP A 259 18.36 1.34 -21.21
CA TRP A 259 18.07 -0.02 -21.65
C TRP A 259 17.61 -0.05 -23.12
N ALA A 260 16.74 0.87 -23.53
CA ALA A 260 16.15 0.93 -24.87
C ALA A 260 17.10 1.45 -25.96
N THR A 261 18.26 1.99 -25.59
CA THR A 261 19.28 2.48 -26.53
C THR A 261 20.51 1.61 -26.60
N ASP A 262 20.61 0.59 -25.74
CA ASP A 262 21.70 -0.39 -25.76
C ASP A 262 21.71 -1.17 -27.11
N PRO A 263 22.83 -1.16 -27.86
CA PRO A 263 22.97 -1.93 -29.10
C PRO A 263 22.68 -3.42 -28.95
N ALA A 264 22.83 -3.99 -27.75
CA ALA A 264 22.46 -5.38 -27.48
C ALA A 264 20.97 -5.65 -27.75
N ARG A 265 20.11 -4.62 -27.73
CA ARG A 265 18.68 -4.74 -28.05
C ARG A 265 18.39 -4.85 -29.55
N ASP A 266 19.37 -4.62 -30.43
CA ASP A 266 19.19 -4.79 -31.88
C ASP A 266 18.91 -6.25 -32.26
N ARG A 267 19.49 -7.20 -31.52
CA ARG A 267 19.30 -8.66 -31.75
C ARG A 267 17.85 -9.09 -31.60
N ASP A 268 17.15 -8.51 -30.64
CA ASP A 268 15.75 -8.81 -30.33
C ASP A 268 14.80 -7.84 -31.04
N GLY A 269 15.35 -6.90 -31.83
CA GLY A 269 14.57 -5.84 -32.45
C GLY A 269 13.91 -4.89 -31.45
N LEU A 270 14.47 -4.71 -30.25
CA LEU A 270 13.87 -3.91 -29.16
C LEU A 270 14.51 -2.53 -28.98
N ARG A 271 15.59 -2.23 -29.70
CA ARG A 271 16.21 -0.91 -29.65
C ARG A 271 15.24 0.14 -30.23
N LEU A 272 15.01 1.20 -29.46
CA LEU A 272 14.07 2.29 -29.81
C LEU A 272 14.78 3.50 -30.40
N ALA A 273 16.01 3.77 -29.99
CA ALA A 273 16.76 4.93 -30.45
C ALA A 273 18.27 4.71 -30.36
N GLN A 274 19.05 5.60 -30.98
CA GLN A 274 20.51 5.55 -30.92
C GLN A 274 21.06 6.24 -29.67
N ARG A 275 20.37 7.28 -29.18
CA ARG A 275 20.78 8.07 -28.01
C ARG A 275 19.69 8.08 -26.94
N ILE A 276 20.10 8.04 -25.67
CA ILE A 276 19.21 8.14 -24.50
C ILE A 276 18.26 9.36 -24.60
N SER A 277 18.79 10.49 -25.07
CA SER A 277 18.04 11.75 -25.20
C SER A 277 16.88 11.69 -26.21
N GLU A 278 16.85 10.70 -27.10
CA GLU A 278 15.83 10.55 -28.14
C GLU A 278 14.61 9.77 -27.66
N VAL A 279 14.76 8.92 -26.63
CA VAL A 279 13.68 8.02 -26.18
C VAL A 279 12.50 8.79 -25.57
N ARG A 280 12.76 9.79 -24.73
CA ARG A 280 11.67 10.59 -24.11
C ARG A 280 10.87 11.37 -25.17
N PRO A 281 11.48 12.14 -26.09
CA PRO A 281 10.75 12.78 -27.18
C PRO A 281 9.97 11.79 -28.06
N LEU A 282 10.51 10.61 -28.33
CA LEU A 282 9.83 9.55 -29.09
C LEU A 282 8.54 9.13 -28.39
N VAL A 283 8.63 8.75 -27.11
CA VAL A 283 7.47 8.31 -26.30
C VAL A 283 6.41 9.41 -26.21
N LEU A 284 6.81 10.64 -25.93
CA LEU A 284 5.87 11.77 -25.82
C LEU A 284 5.21 12.10 -27.16
N SER A 285 5.97 12.11 -28.25
CA SER A 285 5.42 12.36 -29.60
C SER A 285 4.47 11.24 -30.03
N LEU A 286 4.76 9.99 -29.67
CA LEU A 286 3.86 8.87 -29.91
C LEU A 286 2.57 9.02 -29.11
N ALA A 287 2.66 9.38 -27.83
CA ALA A 287 1.48 9.62 -26.99
C ALA A 287 0.60 10.73 -27.58
N ASP A 288 1.18 11.85 -28.02
CA ASP A 288 0.45 12.96 -28.64
C ASP A 288 -0.19 12.60 -30.00
N ARG A 289 0.39 11.64 -30.74
CA ARG A 289 -0.26 11.08 -31.94
C ARG A 289 -1.43 10.19 -31.56
N LEU A 290 -1.26 9.31 -30.57
CA LEU A 290 -2.30 8.39 -30.11
C LEU A 290 -3.48 9.10 -29.44
N ASP A 291 -3.26 10.26 -28.80
CA ASP A 291 -4.36 11.08 -28.26
C ASP A 291 -5.21 11.71 -29.38
N ARG A 292 -4.64 11.97 -30.57
CA ARG A 292 -5.36 12.49 -31.74
C ARG A 292 -5.94 11.40 -32.63
N THR A 293 -5.25 10.27 -32.71
CA THR A 293 -5.62 9.14 -33.57
C THR A 293 -5.35 7.84 -32.81
N PRO A 294 -6.25 7.46 -31.89
CA PRO A 294 -6.14 6.22 -31.13
C PRO A 294 -6.08 5.01 -32.07
N ARG A 295 -5.34 3.97 -31.68
CA ARG A 295 -5.23 2.73 -32.45
C ARG A 295 -6.00 1.60 -31.77
N ALA A 296 -6.72 0.80 -32.55
CA ALA A 296 -7.40 -0.38 -32.02
C ALA A 296 -6.42 -1.37 -31.38
N THR A 297 -6.86 -2.05 -30.32
CA THR A 297 -6.11 -3.14 -29.68
C THR A 297 -6.91 -4.44 -29.75
N THR A 298 -6.29 -5.55 -29.38
CA THR A 298 -6.98 -6.84 -29.19
C THR A 298 -7.88 -6.85 -27.95
N THR A 299 -7.83 -5.81 -27.12
CA THR A 299 -8.73 -5.64 -25.98
C THR A 299 -9.98 -4.88 -26.44
N PRO A 300 -11.18 -5.50 -26.35
CA PRO A 300 -12.43 -4.86 -26.75
C PRO A 300 -12.61 -3.49 -26.08
N ASP A 301 -13.07 -2.51 -26.87
CA ASP A 301 -13.39 -1.15 -26.43
C ASP A 301 -12.25 -0.38 -25.73
N LYS A 302 -10.99 -0.82 -25.90
CA LYS A 302 -9.80 -0.19 -25.32
C LYS A 302 -8.75 0.12 -26.39
N PRO A 303 -8.98 1.15 -27.22
CA PRO A 303 -7.95 1.59 -28.16
C PRO A 303 -6.74 2.15 -27.41
N LEU A 304 -5.53 1.91 -27.91
CA LEU A 304 -4.31 2.51 -27.42
C LEU A 304 -4.37 4.03 -27.67
N THR A 305 -4.59 4.78 -26.58
CA THR A 305 -4.49 6.25 -26.53
C THR A 305 -3.13 6.66 -25.97
N GLY A 306 -2.83 7.97 -25.97
CA GLY A 306 -1.62 8.47 -25.33
C GLY A 306 -1.63 8.23 -23.82
N ASN A 307 -2.78 8.34 -23.16
CA ASN A 307 -2.91 7.99 -21.74
C ASN A 307 -2.72 6.50 -21.45
N ILE A 308 -3.21 5.60 -22.32
CA ILE A 308 -2.91 4.16 -22.15
C ILE A 308 -1.41 3.89 -22.35
N LEU A 309 -0.76 4.55 -23.31
CA LEU A 309 0.70 4.44 -23.47
C LEU A 309 1.44 4.98 -22.23
N ARG A 310 1.02 6.11 -21.67
CA ARG A 310 1.60 6.66 -20.44
C ARG A 310 1.37 5.74 -19.24
N GLN A 311 0.22 5.08 -19.15
CA GLN A 311 -0.07 4.07 -18.13
C GLN A 311 0.81 2.82 -18.32
N ALA A 312 1.07 2.40 -19.56
CA ALA A 312 2.00 1.32 -19.88
C ALA A 312 3.44 1.67 -19.49
N VAL A 313 3.86 2.92 -19.71
CA VAL A 313 5.15 3.43 -19.23
C VAL A 313 5.22 3.35 -17.71
N GLN A 314 4.22 3.88 -16.98
CA GLN A 314 4.22 3.80 -15.51
C GLN A 314 4.31 2.35 -15.01
N GLN A 315 3.53 1.44 -15.60
CA GLN A 315 3.55 0.02 -15.25
C GLN A 315 4.93 -0.60 -15.43
N ALA A 316 5.54 -0.41 -16.61
CA ALA A 316 6.84 -1.01 -16.91
C ALA A 316 8.00 -0.44 -16.06
N LEU A 317 7.84 0.76 -15.51
CA LEU A 317 8.83 1.37 -14.63
C LEU A 317 8.73 0.88 -13.18
N THR A 318 7.55 0.40 -12.77
CA THR A 318 7.13 0.25 -11.37
C THR A 318 8.00 -0.70 -10.57
N TYR A 319 8.02 -2.00 -10.90
CA TYR A 319 8.58 -3.02 -10.00
C TYR A 319 10.04 -3.30 -10.27
N SER A 320 10.43 -3.56 -11.51
CA SER A 320 11.82 -3.82 -11.91
C SER A 320 12.01 -3.60 -13.41
N ASP A 321 13.19 -3.91 -13.95
CA ASP A 321 13.49 -3.78 -15.38
C ASP A 321 12.84 -4.87 -16.26
N VAL A 322 12.16 -5.86 -15.67
CA VAL A 322 11.63 -7.04 -16.39
C VAL A 322 10.57 -6.70 -17.43
N ASP A 323 9.88 -5.58 -17.27
CA ASP A 323 8.80 -5.14 -18.17
C ASP A 323 9.29 -4.20 -19.28
N PHE A 324 10.57 -3.81 -19.28
CA PHE A 324 11.14 -2.96 -20.32
C PHE A 324 11.04 -3.56 -21.73
N PRO A 325 11.30 -4.88 -21.94
CA PRO A 325 11.08 -5.52 -23.23
C PRO A 325 9.65 -5.35 -23.75
N TRP A 326 8.65 -5.59 -22.90
CA TRP A 326 7.24 -5.48 -23.26
C TRP A 326 6.89 -4.04 -23.67
N LEU A 327 7.34 -3.04 -22.89
CA LEU A 327 7.09 -1.64 -23.23
C LEU A 327 7.69 -1.25 -24.58
N ALA A 328 8.93 -1.68 -24.86
CA ALA A 328 9.56 -1.40 -26.15
C ALA A 328 8.84 -2.09 -27.32
N GLN A 329 8.36 -3.32 -27.13
CA GLN A 329 7.52 -3.99 -28.13
C GLN A 329 6.24 -3.22 -28.41
N LEU A 330 5.55 -2.75 -27.36
CA LEU A 330 4.34 -1.94 -27.50
C LEU A 330 4.61 -0.64 -28.27
N ILE A 331 5.70 0.07 -27.95
CA ILE A 331 6.09 1.31 -28.64
C ILE A 331 6.37 1.05 -30.12
N LYS A 332 7.14 0.01 -30.46
CA LYS A 332 7.45 -0.31 -31.87
C LYS A 332 6.21 -0.74 -32.64
N ALA A 333 5.37 -1.59 -32.05
CA ALA A 333 4.10 -1.98 -32.66
C ALA A 333 3.19 -0.77 -32.87
N ALA A 334 3.19 0.20 -31.94
CA ALA A 334 2.40 1.42 -32.07
C ALA A 334 2.86 2.33 -33.22
N GLU A 335 4.13 2.24 -33.64
CA GLU A 335 4.66 2.95 -34.81
C GLU A 335 4.41 2.24 -36.14
N ASP A 336 4.23 0.92 -36.15
CA ASP A 336 3.87 0.15 -37.34
C ASP A 336 2.34 0.20 -37.57
N PRO A 337 1.85 0.85 -38.65
CA PRO A 337 0.42 0.97 -38.92
C PRO A 337 -0.29 -0.38 -39.16
N HIS A 338 0.47 -1.44 -39.49
CA HIS A 338 -0.07 -2.77 -39.75
C HIS A 338 0.03 -3.72 -38.55
N ALA A 339 0.74 -3.34 -37.49
CA ALA A 339 0.88 -4.18 -36.31
C ALA A 339 -0.42 -4.28 -35.51
N THR A 340 -0.69 -5.47 -34.99
CA THR A 340 -1.73 -5.71 -34.01
C THR A 340 -1.22 -5.35 -32.61
N LEU A 341 -1.96 -4.51 -31.90
CA LEU A 341 -1.61 -4.06 -30.55
C LEU A 341 -2.30 -4.91 -29.50
N ALA A 342 -1.55 -5.46 -28.55
CA ALA A 342 -2.09 -6.20 -27.42
C ALA A 342 -1.74 -5.49 -26.11
N LEU A 343 -2.75 -5.28 -25.27
CA LEU A 343 -2.58 -4.82 -23.90
C LEU A 343 -2.55 -6.03 -22.94
N PRO A 344 -1.82 -5.96 -21.82
CA PRO A 344 -1.88 -6.95 -20.78
C PRO A 344 -3.32 -7.19 -20.30
N PRO A 345 -3.67 -8.41 -19.84
CA PRO A 345 -5.03 -8.74 -19.37
C PRO A 345 -5.58 -7.77 -18.31
N GLY A 346 -4.71 -7.20 -17.47
CA GLY A 346 -5.09 -6.22 -16.45
C GLY A 346 -5.74 -4.94 -16.99
N TYR A 347 -5.55 -4.59 -18.27
CA TYR A 347 -6.29 -3.49 -18.89
C TYR A 347 -7.71 -3.88 -19.27
N ALA A 348 -7.98 -5.15 -19.53
CA ALA A 348 -9.28 -5.65 -19.95
C ALA A 348 -10.23 -5.89 -18.76
N THR A 349 -9.67 -6.17 -17.59
CA THR A 349 -10.44 -6.58 -16.41
C THR A 349 -10.53 -5.42 -15.41
N PRO A 350 -11.73 -4.85 -15.20
CA PRO A 350 -11.93 -3.87 -14.14
C PRO A 350 -11.58 -4.46 -12.77
N MET A 351 -11.04 -3.63 -11.89
CA MET A 351 -10.75 -4.03 -10.51
C MET A 351 -12.03 -4.55 -9.82
N PRO A 352 -12.00 -5.64 -9.05
CA PRO A 352 -13.19 -6.10 -8.31
C PRO A 352 -13.79 -4.98 -7.44
N ASP A 353 -15.12 -4.95 -7.29
CA ASP A 353 -15.82 -3.85 -6.62
C ASP A 353 -15.38 -3.63 -5.17
N ARG A 354 -15.16 -4.71 -4.44
CA ARG A 354 -14.65 -4.65 -3.07
C ARG A 354 -13.23 -4.08 -2.99
N ASP A 355 -12.36 -4.49 -3.91
CA ASP A 355 -10.96 -4.05 -3.92
C ASP A 355 -10.86 -2.56 -4.30
N ALA A 356 -11.68 -2.12 -5.27
CA ALA A 356 -11.80 -0.70 -5.62
C ALA A 356 -12.35 0.14 -4.45
N ALA A 357 -13.30 -0.40 -3.69
CA ALA A 357 -13.82 0.24 -2.48
C ALA A 357 -12.76 0.36 -1.39
N VAL A 358 -11.97 -0.69 -1.12
CA VAL A 358 -10.88 -0.66 -0.14
C VAL A 358 -9.81 0.35 -0.57
N PHE A 359 -9.35 0.29 -1.82
CA PHE A 359 -8.34 1.19 -2.35
C PHE A 359 -8.78 2.65 -2.21
N THR A 360 -10.00 2.98 -2.64
CA THR A 360 -10.53 4.34 -2.59
C THR A 360 -10.77 4.80 -1.15
N ALA A 361 -11.48 4.00 -0.35
CA ALA A 361 -11.90 4.42 0.98
C ALA A 361 -10.73 4.57 1.94
N THR A 362 -9.71 3.70 1.89
CA THR A 362 -8.53 3.82 2.75
C THR A 362 -7.84 5.17 2.53
N GLN A 363 -7.57 5.52 1.27
CA GLN A 363 -6.96 6.82 0.92
C GLN A 363 -7.79 8.02 1.37
N CYS A 364 -9.12 7.94 1.23
CA CYS A 364 -10.00 9.04 1.61
C CYS A 364 -10.25 9.13 3.12
N ASN A 365 -10.16 8.02 3.86
CA ASN A 365 -10.35 7.97 5.31
C ASN A 365 -9.06 8.26 6.09
N ASP A 366 -7.88 8.14 5.47
CA ASP A 366 -6.59 8.28 6.17
C ASP A 366 -6.13 9.73 6.34
N VAL A 367 -6.61 10.66 5.50
CA VAL A 367 -6.24 12.08 5.56
C VAL A 367 -7.32 12.96 4.96
N SER A 368 -7.37 14.24 5.35
CA SER A 368 -8.26 15.22 4.72
C SER A 368 -7.77 15.61 3.33
N TRP A 369 -8.70 15.73 2.37
CA TRP A 369 -8.42 16.11 0.99
C TRP A 369 -9.01 17.47 0.65
N PRO A 370 -8.37 18.28 -0.23
CA PRO A 370 -8.98 19.49 -0.74
C PRO A 370 -10.25 19.18 -1.54
N HIS A 371 -11.24 20.06 -1.41
CA HIS A 371 -12.51 19.99 -2.15
C HIS A 371 -12.57 20.96 -3.35
N ASP A 372 -11.56 21.83 -3.53
CA ASP A 372 -11.56 22.85 -4.59
C ASP A 372 -11.26 22.26 -5.98
N VAL A 373 -12.31 22.05 -6.75
CA VAL A 373 -12.25 21.58 -8.15
C VAL A 373 -11.38 22.47 -9.03
N ARG A 374 -11.39 23.80 -8.83
CA ARG A 374 -10.58 24.71 -9.66
C ARG A 374 -9.10 24.56 -9.33
N GLY A 375 -8.77 24.34 -8.06
CA GLY A 375 -7.43 23.99 -7.60
C GLY A 375 -6.90 22.74 -8.30
N TYR A 376 -7.69 21.67 -8.38
CA TYR A 376 -7.30 20.45 -9.12
C TYR A 376 -7.12 20.72 -10.61
N ALA A 377 -8.02 21.46 -11.25
CA ALA A 377 -7.90 21.80 -12.68
C ALA A 377 -6.59 22.57 -12.95
N HIS A 378 -6.25 23.53 -12.08
CA HIS A 378 -5.01 24.28 -12.17
C HIS A 378 -3.77 23.39 -11.94
N ALA A 379 -3.84 22.47 -10.97
CA ALA A 379 -2.77 21.52 -10.68
C ALA A 379 -2.50 20.60 -11.89
N VAL A 380 -3.54 20.01 -12.48
CA VAL A 380 -3.44 19.17 -13.69
C VAL A 380 -2.86 19.96 -14.86
N ALA A 381 -3.36 21.18 -15.11
CA ALA A 381 -2.87 22.02 -16.20
C ALA A 381 -1.38 22.39 -16.06
N THR A 382 -0.91 22.58 -14.83
CA THR A 382 0.49 22.90 -14.54
C THR A 382 1.37 21.64 -14.61
N ASP A 383 0.92 20.55 -13.99
CA ASP A 383 1.69 19.31 -13.89
C ASP A 383 1.88 18.65 -15.24
N ARG A 384 0.85 18.62 -16.11
CA ARG A 384 0.99 18.01 -17.46
C ARG A 384 2.09 18.63 -18.32
N ILE A 385 2.41 19.91 -18.09
CA ILE A 385 3.51 20.61 -18.78
C ILE A 385 4.85 20.24 -18.14
N ARG A 386 4.90 20.16 -16.82
CA ARG A 386 6.14 19.88 -16.06
C ARG A 386 6.53 18.40 -16.10
N ARG A 387 5.54 17.50 -16.12
CA ARG A 387 5.63 16.04 -15.98
C ARG A 387 4.80 15.34 -17.07
N PRO A 388 5.21 15.47 -18.35
CA PRO A 388 4.41 14.97 -19.47
C PRO A 388 4.28 13.43 -19.55
N LEU A 389 5.12 12.68 -18.80
CA LEU A 389 5.02 11.22 -18.68
C LEU A 389 3.79 10.77 -17.88
N THR A 390 3.24 11.63 -17.03
CA THR A 390 2.05 11.34 -16.22
C THR A 390 0.86 12.23 -16.55
N ALA A 391 1.05 13.25 -17.39
CA ALA A 391 0.01 14.11 -17.95
C ALA A 391 -0.96 14.72 -16.89
N GLY A 392 -0.48 14.97 -15.66
CA GLY A 392 -1.31 15.50 -14.58
C GLY A 392 -2.17 14.49 -13.83
N GLN A 393 -2.13 13.20 -14.20
CA GLN A 393 -2.89 12.14 -13.51
C GLN A 393 -2.68 12.13 -11.98
N PRO A 394 -1.45 12.20 -11.44
CA PRO A 394 -1.24 11.99 -10.00
C PRO A 394 -1.70 13.17 -9.12
N VAL A 395 -2.04 14.31 -9.73
CA VAL A 395 -2.56 15.50 -9.06
C VAL A 395 -4.00 15.82 -9.48
N ASN A 396 -4.66 14.91 -10.20
CA ASN A 396 -6.04 15.07 -10.62
C ASN A 396 -7.01 14.85 -9.44
N ILE A 397 -8.24 15.31 -9.62
CA ILE A 397 -9.31 15.13 -8.64
C ILE A 397 -9.67 13.66 -8.50
N THR A 398 -9.79 13.20 -7.26
CA THR A 398 -10.17 11.83 -6.87
C THR A 398 -11.51 11.85 -6.12
N PRO A 399 -12.14 10.67 -5.88
CA PRO A 399 -13.35 10.59 -5.05
C PRO A 399 -13.21 11.22 -3.66
N CYS A 400 -11.98 11.34 -3.14
CA CYS A 400 -11.73 11.90 -1.82
C CYS A 400 -12.11 13.38 -1.70
N ALA A 401 -12.10 14.13 -2.81
CA ALA A 401 -12.58 15.52 -2.85
C ALA A 401 -14.10 15.65 -2.61
N PHE A 402 -14.85 14.55 -2.67
CA PHE A 402 -16.31 14.51 -2.45
C PHE A 402 -16.71 13.48 -1.41
N TRP A 403 -15.75 12.98 -0.63
CA TRP A 403 -15.99 11.95 0.36
C TRP A 403 -16.94 12.44 1.45
N HIS A 404 -17.99 11.67 1.74
CA HIS A 404 -19.08 12.10 2.62
C HIS A 404 -18.76 12.02 4.11
N THR A 405 -17.59 11.47 4.46
CA THR A 405 -17.15 11.35 5.84
C THR A 405 -15.74 11.89 5.99
N GLU A 406 -15.56 12.80 6.93
CA GLU A 406 -14.21 13.20 7.33
C GLU A 406 -13.47 12.01 7.97
N PRO A 407 -12.14 11.92 7.79
CA PRO A 407 -11.29 11.03 8.57
C PRO A 407 -11.66 11.10 10.06
N THR A 408 -12.09 9.96 10.61
CA THR A 408 -12.49 9.90 12.02
C THR A 408 -11.27 9.93 12.93
N ASP A 409 -10.15 9.40 12.44
CA ASP A 409 -8.85 9.40 13.10
C ASP A 409 -7.92 10.39 12.38
N LYS A 410 -7.04 11.02 13.15
CA LYS A 410 -5.97 11.83 12.56
C LYS A 410 -4.85 10.91 12.08
N PRO A 411 -4.23 11.19 10.92
CA PRO A 411 -3.04 10.48 10.50
C PRO A 411 -1.96 10.49 11.58
N VAL A 412 -1.34 9.33 11.81
CA VAL A 412 -0.31 9.14 12.84
C VAL A 412 0.91 9.98 12.50
N ARG A 413 1.29 10.85 13.43
CA ARG A 413 2.50 11.65 13.28
C ARG A 413 3.73 10.81 13.64
N ILE A 414 4.58 10.54 12.65
CA ILE A 414 5.84 9.84 12.85
C ILE A 414 6.88 10.79 13.49
N THR A 415 7.53 10.34 14.57
CA THR A 415 8.54 11.09 15.32
C THR A 415 9.78 10.24 15.62
N SER A 416 10.78 10.88 16.23
CA SER A 416 11.99 10.22 16.72
C SER A 416 11.81 9.52 18.07
N ASP A 417 10.60 9.49 18.63
CA ASP A 417 10.34 8.91 19.95
C ASP A 417 10.11 7.40 19.86
N GLY A 418 10.79 6.62 20.69
CA GLY A 418 10.68 5.16 20.72
C GLY A 418 12.02 4.46 20.52
N PRO A 419 12.02 3.12 20.44
CA PRO A 419 13.25 2.36 20.34
C PRO A 419 13.98 2.64 19.03
N SER A 420 15.30 2.54 19.10
CA SER A 420 16.16 2.55 17.93
C SER A 420 16.18 1.13 17.36
N ASN A 421 15.14 0.77 16.61
CA ASN A 421 14.93 -0.57 16.03
C ASN A 421 14.35 -0.57 14.60
N ILE A 422 14.54 0.52 13.84
CA ILE A 422 14.04 0.64 12.47
C ILE A 422 15.20 0.60 11.46
N LEU A 423 15.03 -0.15 10.38
CA LEU A 423 15.88 -0.14 9.20
C LEU A 423 15.02 0.18 7.97
N MET A 424 15.42 1.18 7.21
CA MET A 424 14.76 1.53 5.96
C MET A 424 15.56 1.01 4.78
N LEU A 425 14.89 0.49 3.76
CA LEU A 425 15.46 0.08 2.49
C LEU A 425 14.81 0.90 1.36
N GLN A 426 15.61 1.49 0.49
CA GLN A 426 15.09 2.35 -0.57
C GLN A 426 15.93 2.27 -1.84
N ASN A 427 15.29 1.94 -2.96
CA ASN A 427 15.85 2.14 -4.30
C ASN A 427 15.94 3.64 -4.62
N LEU A 428 17.08 4.08 -5.19
CA LEU A 428 17.32 5.49 -5.54
C LEU A 428 16.39 5.99 -6.66
N ARG A 429 15.88 5.10 -7.52
CA ARG A 429 14.99 5.43 -8.65
C ARG A 429 13.66 4.69 -8.54
N ASP A 430 13.12 4.59 -7.35
CA ASP A 430 11.77 4.07 -7.12
C ASP A 430 10.72 5.05 -7.71
N PRO A 431 9.90 4.64 -8.68
CA PRO A 431 8.93 5.54 -9.31
C PRO A 431 7.64 5.75 -8.50
N VAL A 432 7.36 4.90 -7.51
CA VAL A 432 6.12 4.92 -6.71
C VAL A 432 6.34 5.64 -5.39
N THR A 433 7.42 5.31 -4.70
CA THR A 433 7.86 5.96 -3.45
C THR A 433 9.26 6.53 -3.64
N PRO A 434 9.39 7.71 -4.31
CA PRO A 434 10.69 8.26 -4.66
C PRO A 434 11.60 8.49 -3.45
N TYR A 435 12.92 8.42 -3.69
CA TYR A 435 13.94 8.51 -2.65
C TYR A 435 13.78 9.74 -1.73
N PHE A 436 13.35 10.88 -2.27
CA PHE A 436 13.12 12.07 -1.46
C PHE A 436 11.99 11.91 -0.41
N GLY A 437 11.01 11.03 -0.66
CA GLY A 437 9.97 10.67 0.32
C GLY A 437 10.57 9.86 1.47
N ALA A 438 11.39 8.86 1.14
CA ALA A 438 12.12 8.08 2.14
C ALA A 438 13.08 8.94 2.98
N LEU A 439 13.74 9.95 2.38
CA LEU A 439 14.56 10.90 3.14
C LEU A 439 13.74 11.67 4.20
N ARG A 440 12.48 12.00 3.90
CA ARG A 440 11.59 12.68 4.86
C ARG A 440 11.15 11.74 5.98
N MET A 441 10.83 10.48 5.67
CA MET A 441 10.58 9.47 6.70
C MET A 441 11.82 9.26 7.58
N ARG A 442 13.00 9.13 6.97
CA ARG A 442 14.27 8.97 7.68
C ARG A 442 14.54 10.14 8.62
N ALA A 443 14.24 11.37 8.19
CA ALA A 443 14.36 12.57 9.01
C ALA A 443 13.35 12.58 10.17
N ALA A 444 12.09 12.23 9.91
CA ALA A 444 11.04 12.17 10.94
C ALA A 444 11.36 11.15 12.04
N LEU A 445 11.88 9.98 11.67
CA LEU A 445 12.26 8.91 12.59
C LEU A 445 13.54 9.18 13.40
N GLY A 446 14.33 10.20 13.03
CA GLY A 446 15.54 10.58 13.74
C GLY A 446 16.48 9.38 13.97
N ASP A 447 17.02 9.25 15.19
CA ASP A 447 17.94 8.15 15.51
C ASP A 447 17.28 6.78 15.66
N ARG A 448 15.96 6.67 15.50
CA ARG A 448 15.29 5.36 15.52
C ARG A 448 15.62 4.51 14.31
N ALA A 449 15.91 5.18 13.20
CA ALA A 449 16.09 4.57 11.90
C ALA A 449 17.51 4.74 11.36
N ARG A 450 17.89 3.81 10.47
CA ARG A 450 18.99 3.98 9.52
C ARG A 450 18.48 3.64 8.13
N LEU A 451 19.00 4.33 7.13
CA LEU A 451 18.59 4.16 5.74
C LEU A 451 19.66 3.39 4.96
N VAL A 452 19.24 2.30 4.31
CA VAL A 452 20.01 1.58 3.31
C VAL A 452 19.48 1.98 1.94
N THR A 453 20.30 2.65 1.15
CA THR A 453 19.94 3.05 -0.21
C THR A 453 20.57 2.14 -1.24
N VAL A 454 19.82 1.71 -2.24
CA VAL A 454 20.29 0.84 -3.31
C VAL A 454 20.28 1.62 -4.63
N ASP A 455 21.38 1.60 -5.37
CA ASP A 455 21.51 2.28 -6.67
C ASP A 455 20.79 1.58 -7.83
N ARG A 456 19.50 1.28 -7.64
CA ARG A 456 18.60 0.64 -8.60
C ARG A 456 17.32 1.45 -8.78
N GLY A 457 16.59 1.14 -9.85
CA GLY A 457 15.18 1.48 -10.00
C GLY A 457 14.31 0.28 -9.64
N GLY A 458 13.01 0.53 -9.45
CA GLY A 458 12.06 -0.48 -9.01
C GLY A 458 11.46 -0.16 -7.64
N HIS A 459 10.42 -0.89 -7.27
CA HIS A 459 9.60 -0.65 -6.08
C HIS A 459 9.40 -1.96 -5.29
N GLY A 460 9.73 -1.92 -4.01
CA GLY A 460 9.96 -3.12 -3.19
C GLY A 460 11.33 -3.72 -3.52
N SER A 461 12.32 -3.54 -2.66
CA SER A 461 13.72 -3.82 -2.98
C SER A 461 14.21 -5.16 -2.43
N TYR A 462 13.77 -5.56 -1.24
CA TYR A 462 14.31 -6.74 -0.54
C TYR A 462 13.96 -8.04 -1.27
N HIS A 463 14.99 -8.76 -1.74
CA HIS A 463 14.88 -9.97 -2.55
C HIS A 463 14.09 -9.84 -3.87
N ALA A 464 13.90 -8.62 -4.39
CA ALA A 464 13.21 -8.38 -5.66
C ALA A 464 14.18 -8.10 -6.83
N ASP A 465 15.27 -7.35 -6.58
CA ASP A 465 16.06 -6.70 -7.66
C ASP A 465 17.55 -7.12 -7.71
N GLY A 466 17.91 -8.26 -7.12
CA GLY A 466 19.29 -8.76 -7.12
C GLY A 466 20.30 -7.84 -6.41
N ASN A 467 19.87 -7.11 -5.37
CA ASN A 467 20.71 -6.18 -4.61
C ASN A 467 21.39 -6.85 -3.40
N ALA A 468 22.44 -7.64 -3.63
CA ALA A 468 23.04 -8.42 -2.54
C ALA A 468 23.51 -7.59 -1.31
N CYS A 469 23.87 -6.32 -1.48
CA CYS A 469 24.22 -5.43 -0.37
C CYS A 469 23.01 -5.04 0.49
N GLY A 470 21.89 -4.65 -0.13
CA GLY A 470 20.66 -4.29 0.57
C GLY A 470 20.04 -5.49 1.25
N ASP A 471 19.97 -6.61 0.53
CA ASP A 471 19.52 -7.90 1.05
C ASP A 471 20.31 -8.31 2.30
N ARG A 472 21.65 -8.28 2.25
CA ARG A 472 22.48 -8.61 3.43
C ARG A 472 22.25 -7.67 4.60
N ALA A 473 22.02 -6.38 4.37
CA ALA A 473 21.77 -5.42 5.44
C ALA A 473 20.43 -5.72 6.13
N VAL A 474 19.37 -5.98 5.36
CA VAL A 474 18.05 -6.33 5.90
C VAL A 474 18.06 -7.70 6.58
N THR A 475 18.56 -8.75 5.91
CA THR A 475 18.68 -10.09 6.49
C THR A 475 19.52 -10.07 7.76
N GLY A 476 20.67 -9.39 7.74
CA GLY A 476 21.55 -9.26 8.90
C GLY A 476 20.86 -8.54 10.07
N PHE A 477 20.14 -7.46 9.80
CA PHE A 477 19.37 -6.75 10.81
C PHE A 477 18.27 -7.61 11.42
N LEU A 478 17.47 -8.29 10.60
CA LEU A 478 16.42 -9.19 11.08
C LEU A 478 17.03 -10.33 11.90
N LEU A 479 18.09 -10.98 11.44
CA LEU A 479 18.66 -12.12 12.17
C LEU A 479 19.42 -11.74 13.44
N THR A 480 20.04 -10.57 13.50
CA THR A 480 20.96 -10.22 14.60
C THR A 480 20.51 -9.04 15.45
N GLY A 481 19.55 -8.24 14.99
CA GLY A 481 19.19 -6.95 15.57
C GLY A 481 20.18 -5.82 15.28
N HIS A 482 21.30 -6.09 14.60
CA HIS A 482 22.29 -5.09 14.28
C HIS A 482 21.98 -4.44 12.93
N ARG A 483 21.67 -3.14 12.96
CA ARG A 483 21.63 -2.30 11.77
C ARG A 483 22.97 -1.56 11.60
N PRO A 484 23.24 -0.99 10.40
CA PRO A 484 24.38 -0.12 10.20
C PRO A 484 24.45 1.03 11.23
N SER A 485 25.65 1.44 11.64
CA SER A 485 25.82 2.55 12.60
C SER A 485 25.45 3.92 12.01
N ALA A 486 25.60 4.07 10.69
CA ALA A 486 25.20 5.22 9.89
C ALA A 486 24.37 4.75 8.68
N ASP A 487 23.73 5.68 7.99
CA ASP A 487 23.04 5.37 6.74
C ASP A 487 24.04 4.76 5.73
N LEU A 488 23.61 3.70 5.05
CA LEU A 488 24.44 2.86 4.18
C LEU A 488 24.03 3.07 2.72
N ARG A 489 25.00 3.32 1.85
CA ARG A 489 24.78 3.34 0.40
C ARG A 489 25.35 2.07 -0.24
N CYS A 490 24.47 1.27 -0.82
CA CYS A 490 24.80 0.11 -1.63
C CYS A 490 24.97 0.54 -3.09
N THR A 491 26.19 0.46 -3.60
CA THR A 491 26.48 0.52 -5.03
C THR A 491 26.25 -0.85 -5.66
N THR A 492 25.91 -0.87 -6.95
CA THR A 492 25.68 -2.11 -7.73
C THR A 492 26.86 -3.05 -7.71
#